data_AF-A0A6N9SQ54-F1
#
_entry.id   AF-A0A6N9SQ54-F1
#
_cell.length_a   1.000
_cell.length_b   1.000
_cell.length_c   1.000
_cell.angle_alpha   90.00
_cell.angle_beta   90.00
_cell.angle_gamma   90.00
#
_symmetry.space_group_name_H-M   'P 1'
#
loop_
_entity.id
_entity.type
_entity.pdbx_description
1 polymer ?
#
loop_
_entity_poly.entity_id
_entity_poly.type
_entity_poly.pdbx_seq_one_letter_code
_entity_poly.pdbx_strand_id
1 'polypeptide(L)'
;MTDPLVKMYAGLTDLERGKLAFGYSIKKDALEVARITSTMSDQHYFIGLPHDYRRMVGDLIHLSLFYGVEYWRKVAFCLSLMGGGSAMARSPDFTDEEFIRVTECFRKAEGDLLALEQAFDEVCAGHGLDSALMRDMAGERFYVMSEEATPCAVSLAGYREAFANLLESV
;
A
#
# COMPACT_ATOMS: atom_id res chain seq x y z
N MET A 1 16.84 -20.97 28.59
CA MET A 1 17.56 -19.71 28.39
C MET A 1 16.55 -18.72 27.83
N THR A 2 16.10 -17.75 28.62
CA THR A 2 15.07 -16.78 28.20
C THR A 2 15.69 -15.83 27.20
N ASP A 3 15.27 -15.92 25.95
CA ASP A 3 15.72 -15.04 24.87
C ASP A 3 15.46 -13.56 25.27
N PRO A 4 16.52 -12.71 25.34
CA PRO A 4 16.37 -11.31 25.71
C PRO A 4 15.40 -10.54 24.80
N LEU A 5 15.28 -10.93 23.54
CA LEU A 5 14.40 -10.27 22.56
C LEU A 5 12.92 -10.56 22.85
N VAL A 6 12.60 -11.73 23.39
CA VAL A 6 11.24 -12.08 23.84
C VAL A 6 10.79 -11.15 24.97
N LYS A 7 11.72 -10.68 25.83
CA LYS A 7 11.38 -9.69 26.86
C LYS A 7 11.02 -8.31 26.28
N MET A 8 11.55 -7.95 25.10
CA MET A 8 11.23 -6.68 24.46
C MET A 8 9.78 -6.65 23.96
N TYR A 9 9.25 -7.77 23.46
CA TYR A 9 7.87 -7.85 22.96
C TYR A 9 6.82 -8.02 24.07
N ALA A 10 7.22 -8.45 25.26
CA ALA A 10 6.31 -8.67 26.39
C ALA A 10 5.62 -7.38 26.87
N GLY A 11 6.24 -6.21 26.68
CA GLY A 11 5.68 -4.91 27.05
C GLY A 11 4.74 -4.28 26.02
N LEU A 12 4.62 -4.88 24.83
CA LEU A 12 3.80 -4.35 23.74
C LEU A 12 2.33 -4.74 23.90
N THR A 13 1.44 -3.91 23.37
CA THR A 13 0.03 -4.26 23.14
C THR A 13 -0.09 -5.27 22.00
N ASP A 14 -1.20 -6.00 21.93
CA ASP A 14 -1.44 -6.96 20.85
C ASP A 14 -1.54 -6.29 19.47
N LEU A 15 -2.01 -5.05 19.41
CA LEU A 15 -2.00 -4.23 18.20
C LEU A 15 -0.57 -3.93 17.72
N GLU A 16 0.31 -3.49 18.62
CA GLU A 16 1.71 -3.21 18.31
C GLU A 16 2.45 -4.48 17.88
N ARG A 17 2.19 -5.60 18.56
CA ARG A 17 2.71 -6.91 18.16
C ARG A 17 2.22 -7.30 16.76
N GLY A 18 0.97 -7.01 16.43
CA GLY A 18 0.39 -7.25 15.09
C GLY A 18 1.14 -6.49 14.00
N LYS A 19 1.40 -5.20 14.21
CA LYS A 19 2.18 -4.36 13.27
C LYS A 19 3.60 -4.91 13.07
N LEU A 20 4.29 -5.24 14.17
CA LEU A 20 5.65 -5.77 14.09
C LEU A 20 5.70 -7.14 13.41
N ALA A 21 4.82 -8.06 13.80
CA ALA A 21 4.78 -9.40 13.24
C ALA A 21 4.45 -9.36 11.74
N PHE A 22 3.56 -8.47 11.31
CA PHE A 22 3.31 -8.23 9.90
C PHE A 22 4.58 -7.79 9.16
N GLY A 23 5.32 -6.82 9.70
CA GLY A 23 6.57 -6.35 9.10
C GLY A 23 7.65 -7.45 8.99
N TYR A 24 7.83 -8.26 10.03
CA TYR A 24 8.74 -9.42 9.98
C TYR A 24 8.24 -10.51 9.03
N SER A 25 6.92 -10.68 8.89
CA SER A 25 6.33 -11.62 7.94
C SER A 25 6.64 -11.25 6.48
N ILE A 26 6.54 -9.96 6.12
CA ILE A 26 6.94 -9.48 4.79
C ILE A 26 8.43 -9.76 4.52
N LYS A 27 9.28 -9.55 5.53
CA LYS A 27 10.72 -9.87 5.48
C LYS A 27 11.02 -11.37 5.51
N LYS A 28 10.00 -12.23 5.60
CA LYS A 28 10.11 -13.69 5.71
C LYS A 28 10.93 -14.14 6.93
N ASP A 29 10.93 -13.34 8.00
CA ASP A 29 11.59 -13.64 9.26
C ASP A 29 10.65 -14.41 10.19
N ALA A 30 10.48 -15.70 9.90
CA ALA A 30 9.61 -16.58 10.67
C ALA A 30 10.04 -16.72 12.15
N LEU A 31 11.33 -16.54 12.43
CA LEU A 31 11.86 -16.63 13.79
C LEU A 31 11.38 -15.44 14.63
N GLU A 32 11.47 -14.21 14.11
CA GLU A 32 10.97 -13.04 14.83
C GLU A 32 9.46 -13.06 15.00
N VAL A 33 8.71 -13.54 14.00
CA VAL A 33 7.26 -13.74 14.15
C VAL A 33 6.97 -14.71 15.30
N ALA A 34 7.67 -15.85 15.37
CA ALA A 34 7.49 -16.84 16.43
C ALA A 34 7.83 -16.26 17.82
N ARG A 35 8.91 -15.46 17.91
CA ARG A 35 9.31 -14.75 19.14
C ARG A 35 8.20 -13.82 19.61
N ILE A 36 7.62 -13.02 18.71
CA ILE A 36 6.52 -12.11 19.03
C ILE A 36 5.30 -12.89 19.53
N THR A 37 4.86 -13.93 18.79
CA THR A 37 3.67 -14.71 19.16
C THR A 37 3.85 -15.46 20.47
N SER A 38 5.07 -15.88 20.82
CA SER A 38 5.35 -16.57 22.09
C SER A 38 5.18 -15.69 23.34
N THR A 39 5.05 -14.36 23.18
CA THR A 39 4.81 -13.44 24.30
C THR A 39 3.33 -13.22 24.60
N MET A 40 2.45 -13.76 23.77
CA MET A 40 1.01 -13.62 23.92
C MET A 40 0.47 -14.75 24.78
N SER A 41 -0.60 -14.48 25.52
CA SER A 41 -1.33 -15.52 26.23
C SER A 41 -2.07 -16.41 25.24
N ASP A 42 -1.91 -17.73 25.41
CA ASP A 42 -2.70 -18.71 24.65
C ASP A 42 -4.18 -18.44 24.86
N GLN A 43 -4.90 -18.22 23.76
CA GLN A 43 -6.34 -18.03 23.79
C GLN A 43 -7.05 -19.36 23.47
N HIS A 44 -8.15 -19.65 24.15
CA HIS A 44 -8.96 -20.87 23.90
C HIS A 44 -9.76 -20.84 22.58
N TYR A 45 -9.40 -19.98 21.63
CA TYR A 45 -10.00 -19.93 20.29
C TYR A 45 -9.25 -20.85 19.32
N PHE A 46 -9.93 -21.23 18.23
CA PHE A 46 -9.42 -22.15 17.19
C PHE A 46 -8.02 -21.80 16.64
N ILE A 47 -7.62 -20.51 16.67
CA ILE A 47 -6.35 -20.01 16.11
C ILE A 47 -5.32 -19.68 17.21
N GLY A 48 -5.69 -19.76 18.49
CA GLY A 48 -4.76 -19.58 19.62
C GLY A 48 -4.21 -18.16 19.85
N LEU A 49 -4.51 -17.18 18.99
CA LEU A 49 -3.94 -15.82 19.06
C LEU A 49 -4.98 -14.75 19.46
N PRO A 50 -4.57 -13.68 20.15
CA PRO A 50 -5.43 -12.56 20.52
C PRO A 50 -6.20 -11.96 19.34
N HIS A 51 -7.41 -11.49 19.61
CA HIS A 51 -8.28 -10.89 18.59
C HIS A 51 -7.64 -9.67 17.92
N ASP A 52 -7.15 -8.73 18.73
CA ASP A 52 -6.63 -7.44 18.23
C ASP A 52 -5.36 -7.61 17.40
N TYR A 53 -4.50 -8.57 17.77
CA TYR A 53 -3.37 -8.98 16.95
C TYR A 53 -3.83 -9.44 15.56
N ARG A 54 -4.78 -10.39 15.50
CA ARG A 54 -5.25 -10.98 14.24
C ARG A 54 -5.94 -9.94 13.37
N ARG A 55 -6.76 -9.09 13.98
CA ARG A 55 -7.44 -7.99 13.30
C ARG A 55 -6.42 -7.05 12.67
N MET A 56 -5.46 -6.55 13.45
CA MET A 56 -4.42 -5.65 12.94
C MET A 56 -3.64 -6.26 11.77
N VAL A 57 -3.22 -7.53 11.88
CA VAL A 57 -2.55 -8.22 10.76
C VAL A 57 -3.46 -8.31 9.53
N GLY A 58 -4.74 -8.61 9.71
CA GLY A 58 -5.74 -8.64 8.63
C GLY A 58 -5.95 -7.28 7.96
N ASP A 59 -6.09 -6.22 8.76
CA ASP A 59 -6.28 -4.84 8.29
C ASP A 59 -5.07 -4.39 7.46
N LEU A 60 -3.84 -4.70 7.90
CA LEU A 60 -2.61 -4.41 7.15
C LEU A 60 -2.50 -5.21 5.85
N ILE A 61 -2.92 -6.48 5.86
CA ILE A 61 -3.02 -7.29 4.64
C ILE A 61 -3.96 -6.64 3.64
N HIS A 62 -5.18 -6.26 4.08
CA HIS A 62 -6.15 -5.62 3.21
C HIS A 62 -5.66 -4.26 2.68
N LEU A 63 -5.05 -3.44 3.53
CA LEU A 63 -4.49 -2.14 3.14
C LEU A 63 -3.48 -2.29 1.99
N SER A 64 -2.47 -3.16 2.19
CA SER A 64 -1.42 -3.37 1.19
C SER A 64 -1.93 -4.03 -0.09
N LEU A 65 -2.86 -4.99 0.01
CA LEU A 65 -3.46 -5.62 -1.18
C LEU A 65 -4.30 -4.62 -1.97
N PHE A 66 -5.11 -3.81 -1.28
CA PHE A 66 -5.91 -2.78 -1.92
C PHE A 66 -5.02 -1.75 -2.63
N TYR A 67 -3.98 -1.26 -1.95
CA TYR A 67 -2.97 -0.40 -2.57
C TYR A 67 -2.35 -1.05 -3.81
N GLY A 68 -1.91 -2.31 -3.72
CA GLY A 68 -1.27 -3.01 -4.84
C GLY A 68 -2.18 -3.13 -6.06
N VAL A 69 -3.45 -3.52 -5.85
CA VAL A 69 -4.44 -3.60 -6.93
C VAL A 69 -4.65 -2.24 -7.59
N GLU A 70 -4.83 -1.18 -6.80
CA GLU A 70 -5.02 0.17 -7.32
C GLU A 70 -3.79 0.70 -8.05
N TYR A 71 -2.59 0.46 -7.51
CA TYR A 71 -1.32 0.85 -8.13
C TYR A 71 -1.19 0.24 -9.52
N TRP A 72 -1.32 -1.09 -9.63
CA TRP A 72 -1.19 -1.78 -10.90
C TRP A 72 -2.26 -1.39 -11.90
N ARG A 73 -3.48 -1.16 -11.44
CA ARG A 73 -4.58 -0.68 -12.29
C ARG A 73 -4.26 0.70 -12.88
N LYS A 74 -3.72 1.62 -12.08
CA LYS A 74 -3.35 2.97 -12.51
C LYS A 74 -2.12 2.98 -13.41
N VAL A 75 -1.10 2.18 -13.11
CA VAL A 75 0.08 1.99 -13.98
C VAL A 75 -0.34 1.44 -15.35
N ALA A 76 -1.17 0.40 -15.39
CA ALA A 76 -1.66 -0.17 -16.65
C ALA A 76 -2.43 0.86 -17.49
N PHE A 77 -3.22 1.72 -16.83
CA PHE A 77 -3.92 2.80 -17.51
C PHE A 77 -2.97 3.86 -18.08
N CYS A 78 -1.95 4.28 -17.32
CA CYS A 78 -0.93 5.23 -17.80
C CYS A 78 -0.17 4.66 -19.02
N LEU A 79 0.26 3.40 -18.94
CA LEU A 79 0.93 2.71 -20.06
C LEU A 79 0.01 2.61 -21.29
N SER A 80 -1.28 2.35 -21.09
CA SER A 80 -2.26 2.26 -22.17
C SER A 80 -2.44 3.60 -22.89
N LEU A 81 -2.47 4.71 -22.14
CA LEU A 81 -2.54 6.06 -22.72
C LEU A 81 -1.27 6.41 -23.50
N MET A 82 -0.08 6.08 -22.97
CA MET A 82 1.17 6.29 -23.70
C MET A 82 1.26 5.46 -24.98
N GLY A 83 0.90 4.18 -24.91
CA GLY A 83 0.90 3.29 -26.08
C GLY A 83 -0.13 3.71 -27.12
N GLY A 84 -1.35 4.03 -26.70
CA GLY A 84 -2.42 4.53 -27.56
C GLY A 84 -2.05 5.87 -28.20
N GLY A 85 -1.55 6.83 -27.42
CA GLY A 85 -1.07 8.12 -27.92
C GLY A 85 0.04 7.97 -28.95
N SER A 86 1.01 7.09 -28.69
CA SER A 86 2.10 6.81 -29.62
C SER A 86 1.62 6.17 -30.93
N ALA A 87 0.57 5.34 -30.87
CA ALA A 87 -0.03 4.76 -32.06
C ALA A 87 -0.83 5.80 -32.86
N MET A 88 -1.60 6.66 -32.18
CA MET A 88 -2.33 7.76 -32.81
C MET A 88 -1.39 8.74 -33.50
N ALA A 89 -0.28 9.10 -32.87
CA ALA A 89 0.72 10.01 -33.42
C ALA A 89 1.39 9.53 -34.72
N ARG A 90 1.22 8.24 -35.09
CA ARG A 90 1.69 7.69 -36.38
C ARG A 90 0.64 7.83 -37.49
N SER A 91 -0.58 8.24 -37.15
CA SER A 91 -1.63 8.48 -38.13
C SER A 91 -1.36 9.78 -38.89
N PRO A 92 -1.50 9.80 -40.23
CA PRO A 92 -1.37 11.03 -41.01
C PRO A 92 -2.46 12.07 -40.68
N ASP A 93 -3.57 11.64 -40.07
CA ASP A 93 -4.70 12.49 -39.69
C ASP A 93 -4.62 12.99 -38.24
N PHE A 94 -3.53 12.69 -37.52
CA PHE A 94 -3.38 13.08 -36.12
C PHE A 94 -3.24 14.59 -35.98
N THR A 95 -4.14 15.21 -35.20
CA THR A 95 -4.16 16.67 -35.05
C THR A 95 -3.53 17.14 -33.74
N ASP A 96 -3.19 18.42 -33.69
CA ASP A 96 -2.70 19.08 -32.47
C ASP A 96 -3.75 19.01 -31.34
N GLU A 97 -5.05 19.13 -31.65
CA GLU A 97 -6.11 18.98 -30.64
C GLU A 97 -6.16 17.56 -30.06
N GLU A 98 -5.95 16.53 -30.87
CA GLU A 98 -5.87 15.14 -30.40
C GLU A 98 -4.65 14.92 -29.51
N PHE A 99 -3.51 15.52 -29.88
CA PHE A 99 -2.29 15.50 -29.07
C PHE A 99 -2.50 16.15 -27.71
N ILE A 100 -3.10 17.35 -27.67
CA ILE A 100 -3.42 18.07 -26.43
C ILE A 100 -4.33 17.19 -25.56
N ARG A 101 -5.41 16.63 -26.13
CA ARG A 101 -6.36 15.79 -25.40
C ARG A 101 -5.69 14.57 -24.79
N VAL A 102 -4.89 13.83 -25.56
CA VAL A 102 -4.20 12.63 -25.07
C VAL A 102 -3.22 12.98 -23.95
N THR A 103 -2.48 14.08 -24.11
CA THR A 103 -1.54 14.57 -23.10
C THR A 103 -2.25 14.97 -21.81
N GLU A 104 -3.39 15.66 -21.89
CA GLU A 104 -4.21 15.99 -20.72
C GLU A 104 -4.76 14.75 -20.02
N CYS A 105 -5.24 13.77 -20.78
CA CYS A 105 -5.68 12.49 -20.21
C CYS A 105 -4.54 11.77 -19.49
N PHE A 106 -3.35 11.75 -20.09
CA PHE A 106 -2.17 11.14 -19.47
C PHE A 106 -1.76 11.88 -18.19
N ARG A 107 -1.67 13.22 -18.21
CA ARG A 107 -1.38 14.02 -17.00
C ARG A 107 -2.37 13.75 -15.88
N LYS A 108 -3.66 13.64 -16.20
CA LYS A 108 -4.70 13.30 -15.21
C LYS A 108 -4.48 11.89 -14.65
N ALA A 109 -4.16 10.92 -15.49
CA ALA A 109 -3.89 9.55 -15.05
C ALA A 109 -2.67 9.44 -14.14
N GLU A 110 -1.58 10.14 -14.47
CA GLU A 110 -0.40 10.23 -13.60
C GLU A 110 -0.72 10.96 -12.28
N GLY A 111 -1.49 12.04 -12.33
CA GLY A 111 -1.92 12.75 -11.12
C GLY A 111 -2.77 11.88 -10.19
N ASP A 112 -3.60 10.99 -10.73
CA ASP A 112 -4.34 10.00 -9.95
C ASP A 112 -3.41 8.95 -9.32
N LEU A 113 -2.39 8.48 -10.05
CA LEU A 113 -1.41 7.53 -9.52
C LEU A 113 -0.56 8.18 -8.41
N LEU A 114 -0.14 9.43 -8.58
CA LEU A 114 0.60 10.17 -7.56
C LEU A 114 -0.26 10.44 -6.31
N ALA A 115 -1.55 10.71 -6.50
CA ALA A 115 -2.50 10.84 -5.39
C ALA A 115 -2.64 9.55 -4.58
N LEU A 116 -2.64 8.37 -5.23
CA LEU A 116 -2.63 7.08 -4.56
C LEU A 116 -1.35 6.88 -3.74
N GLU A 117 -0.19 7.12 -4.34
CA GLU A 117 1.11 6.99 -3.65
C GLU A 117 1.19 7.88 -2.41
N GLN A 118 0.82 9.15 -2.57
CA GLN A 118 0.84 10.11 -1.46
C GLN A 118 -0.13 9.72 -0.35
N ALA A 119 -1.38 9.36 -0.69
CA ALA A 119 -2.36 8.92 0.32
C ALA A 119 -1.84 7.70 1.11
N PHE A 120 -1.17 6.77 0.42
CA PHE A 120 -0.64 5.57 1.05
C PHE A 120 0.51 5.89 2.02
N ASP A 121 1.43 6.76 1.62
CA ASP A 121 2.53 7.23 2.49
C ASP A 121 2.00 7.94 3.73
N GLU A 122 1.02 8.82 3.57
CA GLU A 122 0.43 9.58 4.67
C GLU A 122 -0.30 8.68 5.66
N VAL A 123 -1.08 7.71 5.18
CA VAL A 123 -1.77 6.74 6.05
C VAL A 123 -0.78 5.83 6.74
N CYS A 124 0.25 5.34 6.04
CA CYS A 124 1.30 4.56 6.68
C CYS A 124 2.00 5.36 7.79
N ALA A 125 2.41 6.59 7.50
CA ALA A 125 3.05 7.47 8.47
C ALA A 125 2.14 7.76 9.68
N GLY A 126 0.85 8.05 9.44
CA GLY A 126 -0.15 8.30 10.49
C GLY A 126 -0.35 7.12 11.45
N HIS A 127 -0.13 5.89 10.97
CA HIS A 127 -0.25 4.67 11.76
C HIS A 127 1.10 4.10 12.24
N GLY A 128 2.22 4.80 12.00
CA GLY A 128 3.56 4.35 12.39
C GLY A 128 4.05 3.13 11.61
N LEU A 129 3.63 3.00 10.35
CA LEU A 129 3.98 1.91 9.44
C LEU A 129 5.08 2.36 8.48
N ASP A 130 5.97 1.43 8.13
CA ASP A 130 6.97 1.63 7.07
C ASP A 130 6.30 1.43 5.71
N SER A 131 6.01 2.52 5.01
CA SER A 131 5.32 2.46 3.72
C SER A 131 6.13 1.73 2.64
N ALA A 132 7.47 1.73 2.71
CA ALA A 132 8.30 0.95 1.79
C ALA A 132 8.08 -0.55 2.00
N LEU A 133 8.08 -0.97 3.27
CA LEU A 133 7.79 -2.36 3.62
C LEU A 133 6.36 -2.76 3.24
N MET A 134 5.37 -1.90 3.48
CA MET A 134 3.97 -2.17 3.13
C MET A 134 3.77 -2.37 1.61
N ARG A 135 4.60 -1.70 0.80
CA ARG A 135 4.60 -1.83 -0.67
C ARG A 135 5.24 -3.11 -1.18
N ASP A 136 6.16 -3.72 -0.44
CA ASP A 136 6.83 -4.97 -0.89
C ASP A 136 5.82 -6.09 -1.16
N MET A 137 4.68 -6.08 -0.45
CA MET A 137 3.60 -7.03 -0.70
C MET A 137 2.85 -6.77 -2.02
N ALA A 138 2.89 -5.55 -2.55
CA ALA A 138 2.32 -5.19 -3.85
C ALA A 138 3.24 -5.56 -5.04
N GLY A 139 4.46 -6.03 -4.76
CA GLY A 139 5.44 -6.43 -5.77
C GLY A 139 6.32 -5.27 -6.26
N GLU A 140 7.16 -5.58 -7.26
CA GLU A 140 8.16 -4.63 -7.78
C GLU A 140 7.49 -3.47 -8.52
N ARG A 141 7.82 -2.24 -8.11
CA ARG A 141 7.33 -1.00 -8.74
C ARG A 141 8.36 -0.51 -9.74
N PHE A 142 7.96 -0.36 -11.00
CA PHE A 142 8.85 0.12 -12.07
C PHE A 142 8.39 1.42 -12.73
N TYR A 143 7.14 1.85 -12.50
CA TYR A 143 6.61 3.02 -13.17
C TYR A 143 7.26 4.29 -12.62
N VAL A 144 7.89 5.05 -13.49
CA VAL A 144 8.51 6.34 -13.17
C VAL A 144 7.54 7.44 -13.60
N MET A 145 7.06 8.23 -12.65
CA MET A 145 6.18 9.37 -12.92
C MET A 145 6.96 10.53 -13.52
N SER A 146 6.27 11.39 -14.27
CA SER A 146 6.82 12.69 -14.67
C SER A 146 7.20 13.55 -13.46
N GLU A 147 8.33 14.27 -13.56
CA GLU A 147 8.77 15.24 -12.53
C GLU A 147 7.78 16.40 -12.37
N GLU A 148 6.97 16.68 -13.40
CA GLU A 148 5.95 17.73 -13.39
C GLU A 148 4.59 17.24 -12.88
N ALA A 149 4.44 15.94 -12.58
CA ALA A 149 3.18 15.39 -12.12
C ALA A 149 2.80 16.00 -10.76
N THR A 150 1.52 16.35 -10.62
CA THR A 150 0.96 16.81 -9.35
C THR A 150 -0.22 15.90 -8.96
N PRO A 151 -0.37 15.59 -7.67
CA PRO A 151 -1.42 14.70 -7.21
C PRO A 151 -2.80 15.33 -7.49
N CYS A 152 -3.68 14.55 -8.09
CA CYS A 152 -5.07 14.96 -8.30
C CYS A 152 -5.77 15.10 -6.93
N ALA A 153 -6.15 16.32 -6.55
CA ALA A 153 -6.69 16.61 -5.21
C ALA A 153 -7.96 15.81 -4.88
N VAL A 154 -8.84 15.61 -5.87
CA VAL A 154 -10.08 14.82 -5.70
C VAL A 154 -9.75 13.35 -5.43
N SER A 155 -8.84 12.77 -6.22
CA SER A 155 -8.40 11.39 -6.04
C SER A 155 -7.65 11.19 -4.73
N LEU A 156 -6.83 12.17 -4.32
CA LEU A 156 -6.09 12.15 -3.07
C LEU A 156 -7.03 12.08 -1.85
N ALA A 157 -8.08 12.92 -1.84
CA ALA A 157 -9.08 12.88 -0.79
C ALA A 157 -9.81 11.53 -0.74
N GLY A 158 -10.20 10.99 -1.90
CA GLY A 158 -10.87 9.68 -1.99
C GLY A 158 -9.98 8.53 -1.52
N TYR A 159 -8.69 8.53 -1.86
CA TYR A 159 -7.77 7.50 -1.41
C TYR A 159 -7.48 7.57 0.10
N ARG A 160 -7.33 8.78 0.66
CA ARG A 160 -7.21 8.95 2.12
C ARG A 160 -8.39 8.35 2.86
N GLU A 161 -9.60 8.66 2.41
CA GLU A 161 -10.83 8.13 3.00
C GLU A 161 -10.90 6.60 2.87
N ALA A 162 -10.64 6.07 1.68
CA ALA A 162 -10.65 4.62 1.45
C ALA A 162 -9.65 3.87 2.34
N PHE A 163 -8.42 4.37 2.43
CA PHE A 163 -7.39 3.77 3.27
C PHE A 163 -7.66 3.91 4.77
N ALA A 164 -8.19 5.06 5.22
CA ALA A 164 -8.60 5.24 6.62
C ALA A 164 -9.69 4.24 7.00
N ASN A 165 -10.72 4.07 6.16
CA ASN A 165 -11.79 3.10 6.39
C ASN A 165 -11.28 1.66 6.52
N LEU A 166 -10.22 1.28 5.79
CA LEU A 166 -9.62 -0.06 5.91
C LEU A 166 -8.93 -0.30 7.25
N LEU A 167 -8.44 0.74 7.91
CA LEU A 167 -7.79 0.65 9.22
C LEU A 167 -8.75 0.92 10.39
N GLU A 168 -9.88 1.57 10.12
CA GLU A 168 -10.90 1.93 11.11
C GLU A 168 -12.11 0.98 11.12
N SER A 169 -12.15 -0.04 10.26
CA SER A 169 -13.26 -1.01 10.19
C SER A 169 -13.48 -1.72 11.54
N VAL A 170 -14.54 -1.30 12.23
CA VAL A 170 -15.07 -1.79 13.53
C VAL A 170 -15.87 -3.07 13.36
#